data_AF-A0A414KXM5-F1
#
_entry.id   AF-A0A414KXM5-F1
#
_cell.length_a   1.000
_cell.length_b   1.000
_cell.length_c   1.000
_cell.angle_alpha   90.00
_cell.angle_beta   90.00
_cell.angle_gamma   90.00
#
_symmetry.space_group_name_H-M   'P 1'
#
loop_
_entity.id
_entity.type
_entity.pdbx_description
1 polymer ?
#
loop_
_entity_poly.entity_id
_entity_poly.type
_entity_poly.pdbx_seq_one_letter_code
_entity_poly.pdbx_strand_id
1 'polypeptide(L)'
;MSIKDRFKMIMDREQLTAGAFAESIEVAQATISHILASRNNPSTEVILKLHKRYNDINLEWLLTGKGNMSNNSPSVENNGFDYPLFADNPENPSNEPSTPENRKEIALEDPVNTPKEIVKQEIIYKERPPKKITEIRIFFDDNTYETFKPEN
;
A
#
# COMPACT_ATOMS: atom_id res chain seq x y z
N MET A 1 -12.78 -11.93 -11.81
CA MET A 1 -11.94 -11.70 -10.62
C MET A 1 -12.49 -10.53 -9.84
N SER A 2 -12.76 -10.70 -8.55
CA SER A 2 -13.32 -9.61 -7.72
C SER A 2 -12.23 -8.78 -7.04
N ILE A 3 -12.59 -7.59 -6.55
CA ILE A 3 -11.64 -6.69 -5.87
C ILE A 3 -11.00 -7.34 -4.64
N LYS A 4 -11.76 -8.12 -3.86
CA LYS A 4 -11.22 -8.89 -2.73
C LYS A 4 -10.14 -9.87 -3.16
N ASP A 5 -10.30 -10.52 -4.33
CA ASP A 5 -9.34 -11.50 -4.83
C ASP A 5 -8.05 -10.79 -5.23
N ARG A 6 -8.15 -9.56 -5.76
CA ARG A 6 -6.99 -8.74 -6.14
C ARG A 6 -6.22 -8.26 -4.91
N PHE A 7 -6.91 -7.85 -3.85
CA PHE A 7 -6.28 -7.54 -2.56
C PHE A 7 -5.56 -8.76 -1.99
N LYS A 8 -6.18 -9.95 -2.04
CA LYS A 8 -5.53 -11.20 -1.62
C LYS A 8 -4.29 -11.51 -2.45
N MET A 9 -4.36 -11.38 -3.78
CA MET A 9 -3.19 -11.63 -4.63
C MET A 9 -2.01 -10.70 -4.32
N ILE A 10 -2.28 -9.43 -3.99
CA ILE A 10 -1.23 -8.50 -3.55
C ILE A 10 -0.66 -8.95 -2.20
N MET A 11 -1.53 -9.30 -1.24
CA MET A 11 -1.09 -9.79 0.07
C MET A 11 -0.24 -11.06 -0.03
N ASP A 12 -0.64 -12.02 -0.86
CA ASP A 12 0.04 -13.29 -1.07
C ASP A 12 1.40 -13.07 -1.74
N ARG A 13 1.47 -12.15 -2.72
CA ARG A 13 2.72 -11.76 -3.38
C ARG A 13 3.73 -11.18 -2.37
N GLU A 14 3.26 -10.30 -1.49
CA GLU A 14 4.11 -9.65 -0.49
C GLU A 14 4.32 -10.52 0.77
N GLN A 15 3.67 -11.69 0.84
CA GLN A 15 3.68 -12.61 1.99
C GLN A 15 3.26 -11.92 3.30
N LEU A 16 2.31 -11.01 3.22
CA LEU A 16 1.83 -10.23 4.37
C LEU A 16 0.52 -10.78 4.91
N THR A 17 0.42 -10.83 6.24
CA THR A 17 -0.87 -11.03 6.92
C THR A 17 -1.77 -9.82 6.74
N ALA A 18 -3.08 -9.96 6.96
CA ALA A 18 -4.03 -8.85 6.81
C ALA A 18 -3.70 -7.64 7.70
N GLY A 19 -3.14 -7.87 8.90
CA GLY A 19 -2.69 -6.81 9.80
C GLY A 19 -1.48 -6.07 9.25
N ALA A 20 -0.43 -6.80 8.89
CA ALA A 20 0.79 -6.22 8.34
C ALA A 20 0.55 -5.50 7.00
N PHE A 21 -0.36 -6.03 6.18
CA PHE A 21 -0.78 -5.36 4.94
C PHE A 21 -1.49 -4.03 5.22
N ALA A 22 -2.39 -4.00 6.21
CA ALA A 22 -3.08 -2.77 6.61
C ALA A 22 -2.10 -1.70 7.11
N GLU A 23 -1.12 -2.10 7.93
CA GLU A 23 -0.04 -1.22 8.38
C GLU A 23 0.80 -0.70 7.22
N SER A 24 1.13 -1.56 6.24
CA SER A 24 1.96 -1.18 5.08
C SER A 24 1.36 -0.07 4.22
N ILE A 25 0.02 -0.01 4.13
CA ILE A 25 -0.70 1.00 3.35
C ILE A 25 -1.33 2.07 4.25
N GLU A 26 -0.98 2.13 5.54
CA GLU A 26 -1.45 3.12 6.51
C GLU A 26 -2.99 3.19 6.61
N VAL A 27 -3.63 2.03 6.74
CA VAL A 27 -5.07 1.91 6.99
C VAL A 27 -5.34 1.04 8.22
N ALA A 28 -6.52 1.21 8.82
CA ALA A 28 -6.94 0.36 9.92
C ALA A 28 -7.10 -1.10 9.46
N GLN A 29 -6.65 -2.06 10.28
CA GLN A 29 -6.82 -3.49 10.03
C GLN A 29 -8.29 -3.86 9.78
N ALA A 30 -9.22 -3.21 10.48
CA ALA A 30 -10.66 -3.41 10.29
C ALA A 30 -11.11 -3.12 8.84
N THR A 31 -10.49 -2.16 8.17
CA THR A 31 -10.79 -1.81 6.77
C THR A 31 -10.39 -2.94 5.83
N ILE A 32 -9.19 -3.51 5.99
CA ILE A 32 -8.74 -4.66 5.20
C ILE A 32 -9.62 -5.87 5.48
N SER A 33 -9.91 -6.17 6.75
CA SER A 33 -10.82 -7.25 7.12
C SER A 33 -12.21 -7.07 6.50
N HIS A 34 -12.74 -5.85 6.47
CA HIS A 34 -14.02 -5.55 5.83
C HIS A 34 -13.97 -5.78 4.32
N ILE A 35 -12.89 -5.36 3.63
CA ILE A 35 -12.73 -5.61 2.19
C ILE A 35 -12.65 -7.11 1.88
N LEU A 36 -11.97 -7.88 2.74
CA LEU A 36 -11.83 -9.33 2.57
C LEU A 36 -13.13 -10.09 2.87
N ALA A 37 -13.97 -9.59 3.79
CA ALA A 37 -15.22 -10.22 4.20
C ALA A 37 -16.45 -9.75 3.42
N SER A 38 -16.45 -8.50 2.96
CA SER A 38 -17.59 -7.86 2.32
C SER A 38 -17.58 -8.03 0.80
N ARG A 39 -18.75 -7.86 0.19
CA ARG A 39 -18.90 -7.71 -1.26
C ARG A 39 -18.83 -6.24 -1.70
N ASN A 40 -18.61 -5.32 -0.76
CA ASN A 40 -18.50 -3.88 -1.03
C ASN A 40 -17.13 -3.52 -1.61
N ASN A 41 -17.12 -2.47 -2.43
CA ASN A 41 -15.89 -1.92 -2.98
C ASN A 41 -15.11 -1.15 -1.89
N PRO A 42 -13.77 -1.25 -1.88
CA PRO A 42 -12.93 -0.43 -1.01
C PRO A 42 -13.11 1.06 -1.35
N SER A 43 -12.96 1.92 -0.34
CA SER A 43 -12.93 3.37 -0.54
C SER A 43 -11.78 3.76 -1.48
N THR A 44 -11.99 4.77 -2.31
CA THR A 44 -10.97 5.30 -3.24
C THR A 44 -9.65 5.64 -2.54
N GLU A 45 -9.71 6.14 -1.30
CA GLU A 45 -8.53 6.43 -0.49
C GLU A 45 -7.65 5.19 -0.25
N VAL A 46 -8.27 4.04 0.04
CA VAL A 46 -7.55 2.77 0.29
C VAL A 46 -6.83 2.31 -0.98
N ILE A 47 -7.52 2.41 -2.12
CA ILE A 47 -6.95 2.06 -3.43
C ILE A 47 -5.75 2.96 -3.75
N LEU A 48 -5.88 4.26 -3.50
CA LEU A 48 -4.81 5.22 -3.77
C LEU A 48 -3.60 5.02 -2.85
N LYS A 49 -3.83 4.75 -1.56
CA LYS A 49 -2.78 4.42 -0.59
C LYS A 49 -2.03 3.14 -0.98
N LEU A 50 -2.77 2.12 -1.41
CA LEU A 50 -2.21 0.87 -1.91
C LEU A 50 -1.34 1.13 -3.15
N HIS A 51 -1.84 1.84 -4.16
CA HIS A 51 -1.06 2.16 -5.36
C HIS A 51 0.16 3.04 -5.06
N LYS A 52 0.07 3.94 -4.07
CA LYS A 52 1.22 4.74 -3.62
C LYS A 52 2.30 3.86 -2.97
N ARG A 53 1.91 2.83 -2.22
CA ARG A 53 2.85 1.90 -1.57
C ARG A 53 3.44 0.88 -2.54
N TYR A 54 2.61 0.35 -3.44
CA TYR A 54 2.96 -0.66 -4.43
C TYR A 54 2.81 -0.05 -5.83
N ASN A 55 3.79 0.77 -6.21
CA ASN A 55 3.78 1.55 -7.45
C ASN A 55 3.91 0.71 -8.73
N ASP A 56 4.32 -0.55 -8.57
CA ASP A 56 4.47 -1.53 -9.63
C ASP A 56 3.15 -2.24 -9.95
N ILE A 57 2.13 -2.10 -9.09
CA ILE A 57 0.80 -2.65 -9.32
C ILE A 57 0.04 -1.79 -10.33
N ASN A 58 -0.54 -2.45 -11.33
CA ASN A 58 -1.36 -1.79 -12.32
C ASN A 58 -2.71 -1.35 -11.72
N LEU A 59 -2.98 -0.04 -11.78
CA LEU A 59 -4.21 0.54 -11.25
C LEU A 59 -5.46 0.12 -12.04
N GLU A 60 -5.35 -0.01 -13.36
CA GLU A 60 -6.45 -0.47 -14.22
C GLU A 60 -6.83 -1.91 -13.85
N TRP A 61 -5.85 -2.81 -13.71
CA TRP A 61 -6.08 -4.15 -13.20
C TRP A 61 -6.69 -4.16 -11.80
N LEU A 62 -6.20 -3.32 -10.89
CA LEU A 62 -6.74 -3.24 -9.53
C LEU A 62 -8.22 -2.81 -9.53
N LEU A 63 -8.64 -1.93 -10.43
CA LEU A 63 -10.01 -1.41 -10.51
C LEU A 63 -10.93 -2.32 -11.31
N THR A 64 -10.52 -2.71 -12.51
CA THR A 64 -11.35 -3.42 -13.50
C THR A 64 -11.21 -4.93 -13.42
N GLY A 65 -10.06 -5.43 -12.94
CA GLY A 65 -9.68 -6.84 -12.97
C GLY A 65 -9.29 -7.34 -14.36
N LYS A 66 -9.03 -6.45 -15.31
CA LYS A 66 -8.54 -6.77 -16.64
C LYS A 66 -7.04 -6.47 -16.74
N GLY A 67 -6.36 -7.11 -17.67
CA GLY A 67 -4.91 -6.92 -17.87
C GLY A 67 -4.06 -7.65 -16.82
N ASN A 68 -2.83 -7.17 -16.64
CA ASN A 68 -1.82 -7.78 -15.77
C ASN A 68 -1.73 -7.06 -14.42
N MET A 69 -1.37 -7.81 -13.37
CA MET A 69 -1.24 -7.28 -12.02
C MET A 69 -0.10 -6.26 -11.88
N SER A 70 1.03 -6.50 -12.54
CA SER A 70 2.19 -5.62 -12.50
C SER A 70 2.35 -4.84 -13.81
N ASN A 71 2.85 -3.62 -13.70
CA ASN A 71 3.23 -2.77 -14.83
C ASN A 71 4.50 -3.28 -15.54
N ASN A 72 5.30 -4.09 -14.83
CA ASN A 72 6.54 -4.70 -15.33
C ASN A 72 6.35 -6.16 -15.76
N SER A 73 5.28 -6.45 -16.50
CA SER A 73 5.31 -7.69 -17.29
C SER A 73 6.56 -7.63 -18.18
N PRO A 74 7.32 -8.72 -18.36
CA PRO A 74 8.29 -8.81 -19.44
C PRO A 74 7.53 -8.96 -20.76
N SER A 75 6.73 -7.95 -21.11
CA SER A 75 6.37 -7.70 -22.48
C SER A 75 7.66 -7.26 -23.16
N VAL A 76 8.19 -8.15 -24.01
CA VAL A 76 9.15 -7.79 -25.04
C VAL A 76 8.46 -6.75 -25.93
N GLU A 77 8.50 -5.49 -25.51
CA GLU A 77 8.16 -4.34 -26.31
C GLU A 77 9.45 -3.54 -26.46
N ASN A 78 10.32 -4.11 -27.29
CA ASN A 78 11.24 -3.35 -28.12
C ASN A 78 10.41 -2.41 -28.99
N ASN A 79 10.04 -1.26 -28.46
CA ASN A 79 9.76 -0.07 -29.26
C ASN A 79 10.77 0.98 -28.83
N GLY A 80 12.00 0.77 -29.31
CA GLY A 80 13.02 1.79 -29.34
C GLY A 80 12.51 2.97 -30.16
N PHE A 81 12.10 4.03 -29.47
CA PHE A 81 12.21 5.36 -30.03
C PHE A 81 13.65 5.82 -29.84
N ASP A 82 14.53 5.22 -30.63
CA ASP A 82 15.90 5.67 -30.83
C ASP A 82 15.83 6.87 -31.78
N TYR A 83 15.56 8.05 -31.21
CA TYR A 83 15.82 9.32 -31.88
C TYR A 83 17.15 9.84 -31.33
N PRO A 84 18.28 9.58 -32.00
CA PRO A 84 19.55 10.16 -31.58
C PRO A 84 19.50 11.64 -31.94
N LEU A 85 19.20 12.49 -30.95
CA LEU A 85 19.21 13.96 -31.09
C LEU A 85 20.62 14.49 -31.44
N PHE A 86 21.64 13.62 -31.42
CA PHE A 86 23.04 13.96 -31.67
C PHE A 86 23.77 12.89 -32.50
N ALA A 87 23.21 12.51 -33.66
CA ALA A 87 23.97 11.70 -34.62
C ALA A 87 24.83 12.60 -35.54
N ASP A 88 26.15 12.46 -35.34
CA ASP A 88 27.31 12.74 -36.20
C ASP A 88 27.70 14.17 -36.60
N ASN A 89 28.93 14.56 -36.20
CA ASN A 89 30.00 14.76 -37.19
C ASN A 89 31.41 14.58 -36.56
N PRO A 90 32.42 14.04 -37.28
CA PRO A 90 33.73 13.66 -36.72
C PRO A 90 34.87 14.68 -36.93
N GLU A 91 35.88 14.57 -36.04
CA GLU A 91 37.27 15.14 -36.01
C GLU A 91 37.43 16.68 -35.92
N ASN A 92 38.32 17.31 -35.12
CA ASN A 92 39.73 17.06 -34.77
C ASN A 92 40.14 17.93 -33.51
N PRO A 93 41.37 17.94 -32.92
CA PRO A 93 41.58 17.85 -31.47
C PRO A 93 42.14 19.15 -30.86
N SER A 94 42.11 19.28 -29.53
CA SER A 94 43.05 20.13 -28.78
C SER A 94 42.92 19.88 -27.27
N ASN A 95 43.96 19.25 -26.69
CA ASN A 95 44.71 19.64 -25.48
C ASN A 95 43.99 20.57 -24.46
N GLU A 96 43.97 20.36 -23.15
CA GLU A 96 44.59 19.41 -22.21
C GLU A 96 43.93 19.70 -20.81
N PRO A 97 44.47 19.26 -19.65
CA PRO A 97 43.79 18.42 -18.66
C PRO A 97 43.09 19.20 -17.52
N SER A 98 42.08 18.58 -16.88
CA SER A 98 41.68 18.94 -15.52
C SER A 98 41.73 17.71 -14.61
N THR A 99 42.45 17.89 -13.52
CA THR A 99 42.81 16.94 -12.47
C THR A 99 41.57 16.40 -11.72
N PRO A 100 41.58 15.12 -11.29
CA PRO A 100 40.61 14.63 -10.31
C PRO A 100 41.18 14.80 -8.90
N GLU A 101 40.75 15.84 -8.19
CA GLU A 101 41.23 16.11 -6.84
C GLU A 101 40.07 16.36 -5.87
N ASN A 102 39.46 15.27 -5.39
CA ASN A 102 39.13 15.09 -3.96
C ASN A 102 38.41 13.75 -3.76
N ARG A 103 39.20 12.69 -3.56
CA ARG A 103 38.76 11.56 -2.74
C ARG A 103 39.04 11.93 -1.29
N LYS A 104 38.06 12.51 -0.59
CA LYS A 104 38.06 12.50 0.87
C LYS A 104 37.32 11.25 1.33
N GLU A 105 38.14 10.24 1.58
CA GLU A 105 37.86 9.13 2.47
C GLU A 105 37.42 9.70 3.82
N ILE A 106 36.16 9.46 4.21
CA ILE A 106 35.69 9.67 5.57
C ILE A 106 35.35 8.28 6.10
N ALA A 107 36.00 7.94 7.21
CA ALA A 107 35.97 6.65 7.86
C ALA A 107 34.55 6.22 8.25
N LEU A 108 34.34 4.90 8.23
CA LEU A 108 33.21 4.23 8.86
C LEU A 108 33.20 4.61 10.36
N GLU A 109 32.19 5.35 10.79
CA GLU A 109 31.85 5.44 12.21
C GLU A 109 31.03 4.19 12.57
N ASP A 110 31.49 3.44 13.56
CA ASP A 110 30.80 2.26 14.08
C ASP A 110 29.37 2.62 14.52
N PRO A 111 28.36 1.77 14.23
CA PRO A 111 27.01 2.00 14.70
C PRO A 111 26.99 1.88 16.23
N VAL A 112 26.85 3.01 16.92
CA VAL A 112 26.59 3.07 18.35
C VAL A 112 25.23 2.38 18.61
N ASN A 113 25.31 1.12 19.00
CA ASN A 113 24.18 0.34 19.51
C ASN A 113 23.77 0.93 20.86
N THR A 114 22.87 1.90 20.84
CA THR A 114 22.11 2.30 22.01
C THR A 114 21.02 1.25 22.23
N PRO A 115 21.00 0.55 23.38
CA PRO A 115 19.89 -0.34 23.71
C PRO A 115 18.63 0.52 23.84
N LYS A 116 17.72 0.41 22.88
CA LYS A 116 16.37 0.97 23.03
C LYS A 116 15.73 0.31 24.23
N GLU A 117 15.52 1.10 25.27
CA GLU A 117 14.81 0.71 26.47
C GLU A 117 13.45 0.15 26.06
N ILE A 118 13.19 -1.09 26.47
CA ILE A 118 11.94 -1.79 26.20
C ILE A 118 10.87 -1.06 27.00
N VAL A 119 10.11 -0.20 26.34
CA VAL A 119 8.91 0.41 26.89
C VAL A 119 7.92 -0.72 27.13
N LYS A 120 7.86 -1.19 28.39
CA LYS A 120 6.78 -2.06 28.85
C LYS A 120 5.49 -1.26 28.80
N GLN A 121 4.76 -1.42 27.71
CA GLN A 121 3.45 -0.84 27.55
C GLN A 121 2.49 -1.66 28.44
N GLU A 122 2.30 -1.21 29.68
CA GLU A 122 1.31 -1.79 30.56
C GLU A 122 -0.06 -1.61 29.92
N ILE A 123 -0.70 -2.73 29.58
CA ILE A 123 -2.00 -2.76 28.94
C ILE A 123 -3.02 -2.38 30.01
N ILE A 124 -3.32 -1.07 30.13
CA ILE A 124 -4.36 -0.60 31.04
C ILE A 124 -5.71 -1.08 30.48
N TYR A 125 -6.20 -2.20 31.04
CA TYR A 125 -7.52 -2.73 30.74
C TYR A 125 -8.56 -1.81 31.40
N LYS A 126 -8.96 -0.75 30.70
CA LYS A 126 -10.16 -0.01 31.09
C LYS A 126 -11.36 -0.91 30.81
N GLU A 127 -11.79 -1.66 31.82
CA GLU A 127 -13.08 -2.35 31.80
C GLU A 127 -14.17 -1.32 31.47
N ARG A 128 -14.71 -1.42 30.26
CA ARG A 128 -15.86 -0.61 29.87
C ARG A 128 -17.08 -1.26 30.52
N PRO A 129 -17.96 -0.47 31.17
CA PRO A 129 -19.18 -1.03 31.74
C PRO A 129 -19.98 -1.76 30.65
N PRO A 130 -20.67 -2.87 30.98
CA PRO A 130 -21.44 -3.62 30.02
C PRO A 130 -22.50 -2.72 29.38
N LYS A 131 -22.49 -2.62 28.05
CA LYS A 131 -23.46 -1.82 27.31
C LYS A 131 -24.80 -2.53 27.32
N LYS A 132 -25.86 -1.81 27.69
CA LYS A 132 -27.24 -2.27 27.56
C LYS A 132 -27.79 -1.77 26.23
N ILE A 133 -28.54 -2.63 25.54
CA ILE A 133 -29.28 -2.24 24.35
C ILE A 133 -30.41 -1.33 24.79
N THR A 134 -30.49 -0.12 24.25
CA THR A 134 -31.58 0.83 24.54
C THR A 134 -32.69 0.76 23.49
N GLU A 135 -32.33 0.50 22.24
CA GLU A 135 -33.25 0.48 21.11
C GLU A 135 -32.63 -0.30 19.95
N ILE A 136 -33.45 -1.09 19.24
CA ILE A 136 -33.10 -1.73 17.97
C ILE A 136 -34.11 -1.27 16.92
N ARG A 137 -33.64 -0.76 15.77
CA ARG A 137 -34.48 -0.50 14.59
C ARG A 137 -34.14 -1.45 13.46
N ILE A 138 -35.15 -2.14 12.95
CA ILE A 138 -35.05 -3.02 11.79
C ILE A 138 -35.70 -2.29 10.62
N PHE A 139 -34.95 -2.09 9.52
CA PHE A 139 -35.47 -1.47 8.29
C PHE A 139 -35.76 -2.55 7.26
N PHE A 140 -36.91 -2.45 6.61
CA PHE A 140 -37.34 -3.35 5.54
C PHE A 140 -37.08 -2.73 4.16
N ASP A 141 -37.19 -3.53 3.11
CA ASP A 141 -36.97 -3.14 1.73
C ASP A 141 -38.08 -2.26 1.14
N ASP A 142 -39.24 -2.19 1.80
CA ASP A 142 -40.37 -1.32 1.50
C ASP A 142 -40.28 0.06 2.16
N ASN A 143 -39.11 0.44 2.66
CA ASN A 143 -38.85 1.66 3.43
C ASN A 143 -39.59 1.75 4.78
N THR A 144 -40.16 0.66 5.30
CA THR A 144 -40.73 0.61 6.65
C THR A 144 -39.67 0.26 7.71
N TYR A 145 -40.00 0.47 8.99
CA TYR A 145 -39.14 0.04 10.09
C TYR A 145 -39.93 -0.43 11.32
N GLU A 146 -39.35 -1.37 12.06
CA GLU A 146 -39.82 -1.80 13.38
C GLU A 146 -38.83 -1.37 14.46
N THR A 147 -39.35 -0.93 15.61
CA THR A 147 -38.54 -0.48 16.76
C THR A 147 -38.78 -1.37 17.96
N PHE A 148 -37.71 -1.97 18.48
CA PHE A 148 -37.73 -2.76 19.71
C PHE A 148 -37.04 -1.99 20.83
N LYS A 149 -37.77 -1.77 21.91
CA LYS A 149 -37.24 -1.28 23.17
C LYS A 149 -37.38 -2.39 24.19
N PRO A 150 -36.35 -2.72 24.98
CA PRO A 150 -36.52 -3.67 26.07
C PRO A 150 -37.58 -3.11 27.03
N GLU A 151 -38.65 -3.86 27.28
CA GLU A 151 -39.60 -3.56 28.35
C GLU A 151 -38.86 -3.60 29.69
N ASN A 152 -39.18 -2.65 30.57
CA ASN A 152 -38.54 -2.48 31.88
C ASN A 152 -38.74 -3.69 32.80
#